data_AF-M1BA86-F1
#
_entry.id   AF-M1BA86-F1
#
_cell.length_a   1.000
_cell.length_b   1.000
_cell.length_c   1.000
_cell.angle_alpha   90.00
_cell.angle_beta   90.00
_cell.angle_gamma   90.00
#
_symmetry.space_group_name_H-M   'P 1'
#
loop_
_entity.id
_entity.type
_entity.pdbx_description
1 polymer ?
#
loop_
_entity_poly.entity_id
_entity_poly.type
_entity_poly.pdbx_seq_one_letter_code
_entity_poly.pdbx_strand_id
1 'polypeptide(L)'
;VMGFEVPRSPDASYNNVYPGHLDEGREPPMVPPHLHHTLLNHPATRDESTSLPLPQNAVLNHLYIENGEVPRSVVALGVTHRFRSKYVTVVLYKPVQRR
;
A
#
# COMPACT_ATOMS: atom_id res chain seq x y z
N VAL A 1 19.82 9.11 -10.01
CA VAL A 1 19.67 8.89 -8.56
C VAL A 1 20.54 7.70 -8.19
N MET A 2 21.77 7.94 -7.76
CA MET A 2 22.62 6.90 -7.19
C MET A 2 22.14 6.67 -5.75
N GLY A 3 21.87 5.42 -5.34
CA GLY A 3 21.64 5.09 -3.93
C GLY A 3 20.31 4.42 -3.56
N PHE A 4 19.46 4.02 -4.51
CA PHE A 4 18.31 3.17 -4.20
C PHE A 4 18.28 1.96 -5.14
N GLU A 5 19.19 1.04 -4.91
CA GLU A 5 19.12 -0.28 -5.53
C GLU A 5 18.17 -1.13 -4.69
N VAL A 6 17.07 -1.56 -5.30
CA VAL A 6 16.10 -2.43 -4.61
C VAL A 6 16.82 -3.75 -4.33
N PRO A 7 16.96 -4.17 -3.07
CA PRO A 7 17.62 -5.43 -2.75
C PRO A 7 16.88 -6.57 -3.44
N ARG A 8 17.62 -7.47 -4.08
CA ARG A 8 17.04 -8.68 -4.66
C ARG A 8 16.44 -9.52 -3.55
N SER A 9 15.30 -10.15 -3.84
CA SER A 9 14.75 -11.19 -2.98
C SER A 9 15.83 -12.26 -2.76
N PRO A 10 15.94 -12.83 -1.55
CA PRO A 10 16.86 -13.92 -1.29
C PRO A 10 16.56 -15.13 -2.19
N ASP A 11 17.62 -15.80 -2.67
CA ASP A 11 17.47 -16.92 -3.61
C ASP A 11 16.77 -18.16 -2.99
N ALA A 12 16.88 -18.36 -1.67
CA ALA A 12 16.31 -19.53 -0.99
C ALA A 12 16.00 -19.36 0.51
N SER A 13 16.08 -18.14 1.09
CA SER A 13 15.93 -17.97 2.55
C SER A 13 14.48 -17.88 3.05
N TYR A 14 13.50 -17.89 2.14
CA TYR A 14 12.09 -17.89 2.52
C TYR A 14 11.73 -19.24 3.13
N ASN A 15 11.18 -19.23 4.34
CA ASN A 15 10.67 -20.40 5.03
C ASN A 15 9.29 -20.09 5.65
N ASN A 16 8.62 -21.11 6.19
CA ASN A 16 7.33 -20.98 6.87
C ASN A 16 7.43 -21.32 8.37
N VAL A 17 8.63 -21.22 8.94
CA VAL A 17 8.85 -21.52 10.36
C VAL A 17 8.40 -20.31 11.17
N TYR A 18 7.59 -20.55 12.22
CA TYR A 18 7.19 -19.47 13.12
C TYR A 18 8.44 -18.88 13.80
N PRO A 19 8.58 -17.55 13.84
CA PRO A 19 9.66 -16.90 14.57
C PRO A 19 9.69 -17.36 16.03
N GLY A 20 10.87 -17.61 16.58
CA GLY A 20 11.03 -17.99 17.98
C GLY A 20 11.15 -16.76 18.90
N HIS A 21 11.08 -16.98 20.22
CA HIS A 21 11.12 -15.92 21.25
C HIS A 21 12.37 -15.00 21.19
N LEU A 22 13.46 -15.43 20.54
CA LEU A 22 14.68 -14.61 20.38
C LEU A 22 14.54 -13.55 19.27
N ASP A 23 13.66 -13.76 18.30
CA ASP A 23 13.39 -12.80 17.20
C ASP A 23 12.37 -11.71 17.61
N GLU A 24 11.72 -11.87 18.77
CA GLU A 24 10.66 -10.98 19.27
C GLU A 24 11.19 -9.71 19.97
N GLY A 25 12.49 -9.64 20.24
CA GLY A 25 13.08 -8.58 21.07
C GLY A 25 13.34 -7.24 20.37
N ARG A 26 13.22 -7.17 19.04
CA ARG A 26 13.50 -5.94 18.28
C ARG A 26 12.22 -5.16 18.03
N GLU A 27 12.17 -3.93 18.53
CA GLU A 27 11.06 -3.03 18.26
C GLU A 27 10.88 -2.80 16.76
N PRO A 28 9.65 -2.90 16.21
CA PRO A 28 9.41 -2.65 14.80
C PRO A 28 9.72 -1.18 14.47
N PRO A 29 10.17 -0.89 13.23
CA PRO A 29 10.37 0.49 12.81
C PRO A 29 9.06 1.26 12.82
N MET A 30 9.13 2.54 13.15
CA MET A 30 7.98 3.44 13.06
C MET A 30 7.50 3.56 11.61
N VAL A 31 6.18 3.68 11.44
CA VAL A 31 5.56 3.89 10.12
C VAL A 31 5.99 5.23 9.56
N PRO A 32 6.54 5.28 8.32
CA PRO A 32 6.89 6.55 7.69
C PRO A 32 5.66 7.44 7.49
N PRO A 33 5.74 8.76 7.75
CA PRO A 33 4.60 9.67 7.67
C PRO A 33 4.00 9.78 6.25
N HIS A 34 4.82 9.51 5.23
CA HIS A 34 4.39 9.48 3.83
C HIS A 34 3.27 8.46 3.57
N LEU A 35 3.22 7.35 4.32
CA LEU A 35 2.23 6.30 4.12
C LEU A 35 0.84 6.68 4.65
N HIS A 36 0.71 7.74 5.45
CA HIS A 36 -0.60 8.23 5.90
C HIS A 36 -1.33 9.05 4.82
N HIS A 37 -0.63 9.55 3.82
CA HIS A 37 -1.19 10.39 2.76
C HIS A 37 -1.55 9.56 1.53
N THR A 38 -2.80 9.09 1.46
CA THR A 38 -3.31 8.33 0.30
C THR A 38 -3.79 9.28 -0.80
N LEU A 39 -3.55 8.93 -2.07
CA LEU A 39 -4.05 9.71 -3.22
C LEU A 39 -5.58 9.78 -3.26
N LEU A 40 -6.24 8.72 -2.82
CA LEU A 40 -7.69 8.55 -2.92
C LEU A 40 -8.45 9.33 -1.84
N ASN A 41 -7.76 9.77 -0.79
CA ASN A 41 -8.34 10.61 0.26
C ASN A 41 -8.25 12.11 -0.08
N HIS A 42 -7.68 12.47 -1.23
CA HIS A 42 -7.63 13.87 -1.65
C HIS A 42 -9.02 14.35 -2.08
N PRO A 43 -9.49 15.52 -1.61
CA PRO A 43 -10.81 16.03 -1.98
C PRO A 43 -10.87 16.26 -3.50
N ALA A 44 -11.88 15.70 -4.15
CA ALA A 44 -12.11 15.93 -5.56
C ALA A 44 -12.54 17.38 -5.79
N THR A 45 -11.77 18.15 -6.55
CA THR A 45 -12.22 19.45 -7.07
C THR A 45 -13.21 19.20 -8.19
N ARG A 46 -14.31 19.98 -8.20
CA ARG A 46 -15.50 19.76 -9.03
C ARG A 46 -15.24 19.72 -10.54
N ASP A 47 -14.13 20.29 -11.01
CA ASP A 47 -13.71 20.31 -12.42
C ASP A 47 -12.74 19.18 -12.82
N GLU A 48 -12.10 18.51 -11.85
CA GLU A 48 -11.02 17.53 -12.08
C GLU A 48 -11.48 16.10 -11.75
N SER A 49 -12.72 15.74 -12.12
CA SER A 49 -13.36 14.47 -11.75
C SER A 49 -12.65 13.19 -12.23
N THR A 50 -11.51 13.31 -12.92
CA THR A 50 -10.71 12.20 -13.44
C THR A 50 -9.20 12.29 -13.17
N SER A 51 -8.70 13.41 -12.61
CA SER A 51 -7.25 13.63 -12.47
C SER A 51 -6.82 13.54 -11.00
N LEU A 52 -6.16 12.44 -10.64
CA LEU A 52 -5.51 12.32 -9.33
C LEU A 52 -4.24 13.17 -9.27
N PRO A 53 -3.87 13.74 -8.10
CA PRO A 53 -2.63 14.46 -7.96
C PRO A 53 -1.42 13.55 -8.24
N LEU A 54 -0.30 14.15 -8.65
CA LEU A 54 0.94 13.41 -8.89
C LEU A 54 1.40 12.69 -7.61
N PRO A 55 1.56 11.36 -7.60
CA PRO A 55 2.02 10.65 -6.42
C PRO A 55 3.47 10.91 -6.08
N GLN A 56 3.74 10.91 -4.78
CA GLN A 56 5.10 10.76 -4.26
C GLN A 56 5.60 9.33 -4.53
N ASN A 57 6.89 9.18 -4.83
CA ASN A 57 7.45 7.85 -5.10
C ASN A 57 7.33 6.90 -3.88
N ALA A 58 7.30 7.45 -2.67
CA ALA A 58 7.19 6.70 -1.42
C ALA A 58 5.82 6.04 -1.18
N VAL A 59 4.78 6.42 -1.92
CA VAL A 59 3.43 5.82 -1.78
C VAL A 59 3.12 4.79 -2.88
N LEU A 60 4.02 4.61 -3.84
CA LEU A 60 3.86 3.63 -4.91
C LEU A 60 4.06 2.22 -4.39
N ASN A 61 3.31 1.26 -4.93
CA ASN A 61 3.35 -0.16 -4.56
C ASN A 61 2.95 -0.46 -3.10
N HIS A 62 2.35 0.50 -2.40
CA HIS A 62 1.75 0.28 -1.09
C HIS A 62 0.25 -0.04 -1.22
N LEU A 63 -0.19 -1.03 -0.45
CA LEU A 63 -1.60 -1.44 -0.37
C LEU A 63 -2.33 -0.55 0.64
N TYR A 64 -3.41 0.08 0.18
CA TYR A 64 -4.34 0.82 0.99
C TYR A 64 -5.64 0.06 1.12
N ILE A 65 -6.22 0.08 2.32
CA ILE A 65 -7.50 -0.54 2.62
C ILE A 65 -8.40 0.57 3.16
N GLU A 66 -9.63 0.63 2.67
CA GLU A 66 -10.60 1.59 3.19
C GLU A 66 -10.93 1.25 4.66
N ASN A 67 -10.58 2.14 5.58
CA ASN A 67 -10.96 2.04 6.99
C ASN A 67 -12.42 2.46 7.15
N GLY A 68 -13.33 1.50 7.28
CA GLY A 68 -14.72 1.74 7.62
C GLY A 68 -15.15 0.93 8.84
N GLU A 69 -15.81 1.57 9.79
CA GLU A 69 -16.22 0.98 11.08
C GLU A 69 -17.44 0.03 11.00
N VAL A 70 -17.99 -0.20 9.82
CA VAL A 70 -19.24 -0.96 9.63
C VAL A 70 -18.92 -2.37 9.14
N PRO A 71 -19.66 -3.43 9.56
CA PRO A 71 -19.45 -4.76 9.02
C PRO A 71 -19.91 -4.82 7.55
N ARG A 72 -18.99 -4.52 6.63
CA ARG A 72 -19.24 -4.49 5.18
C ARG A 72 -19.15 -5.89 4.58
N SER A 73 -19.99 -6.15 3.58
CA SER A 73 -19.92 -7.36 2.74
C SER A 73 -18.81 -7.29 1.69
N VAL A 74 -18.16 -6.13 1.55
CA VAL A 74 -17.15 -5.83 0.54
C VAL A 74 -16.01 -5.04 1.18
N VAL A 75 -14.77 -5.37 0.81
CA VAL A 75 -13.56 -4.61 1.13
C VAL A 75 -13.05 -3.94 -0.14
N ALA A 76 -12.75 -2.64 -0.04
CA ALA A 76 -12.09 -1.87 -1.09
C ALA A 76 -10.57 -1.84 -0.84
N LEU A 77 -9.81 -2.24 -1.85
CA LEU A 77 -8.35 -2.29 -1.86
C LEU A 77 -7.81 -1.32 -2.92
N GLY A 78 -6.88 -0.46 -2.55
CA GLY A 78 -6.27 0.53 -3.44
C GLY A 78 -4.75 0.34 -3.57
N VAL A 79 -4.22 0.40 -4.78
CA VAL A 79 -2.76 0.41 -5.05
C VAL A 79 -2.44 1.39 -6.16
N THR A 80 -1.34 2.14 -6.01
CA THR A 80 -0.79 2.98 -7.08
C THR A 80 0.48 2.37 -7.64
N HIS A 81 0.55 2.19 -8.95
CA HIS A 81 1.72 1.65 -9.65
C HIS A 81 2.22 2.61 -10.73
N ARG A 82 3.52 2.59 -11.01
CA ARG A 82 4.12 3.38 -12.10
C ARG A 82 4.26 2.52 -13.35
N PHE A 83 3.58 2.91 -14.42
CA PHE A 83 3.74 2.33 -15.75
C PHE A 83 4.50 3.31 -16.65
N ARG A 84 5.78 3.01 -16.91
CA ARG A 84 6.72 3.92 -17.61
C ARG A 84 6.79 5.29 -16.92
N SER A 85 6.32 6.34 -17.59
CA SER A 85 6.28 7.72 -17.10
C SER A 85 4.90 8.15 -16.58
N LYS A 86 3.96 7.21 -16.44
CA LYS A 86 2.59 7.44 -15.96
C LYS A 86 2.32 6.65 -14.68
N TYR A 87 1.30 7.07 -13.95
CA TYR A 87 0.86 6.45 -12.71
C TYR A 87 -0.56 5.95 -12.86
N VAL A 88 -0.83 4.77 -12.32
CA VAL A 88 -2.14 4.11 -12.39
C VAL A 88 -2.54 3.73 -10.98
N THR A 89 -3.68 4.22 -10.54
CA THR A 89 -4.30 3.83 -9.27
C THR A 89 -5.42 2.85 -9.56
N VAL A 90 -5.31 1.63 -9.01
CA VAL A 90 -6.31 0.57 -9.15
C VAL A 90 -7.08 0.46 -7.84
N VAL A 91 -8.41 0.41 -7.93
CA VAL A 91 -9.29 0.11 -6.79
C VAL A 91 -10.03 -1.20 -7.09
N LEU A 92 -9.82 -2.20 -6.24
CA LEU A 92 -10.47 -3.50 -6.29
C LEU A 92 -11.52 -3.59 -5.18
N TYR A 93 -12.76 -3.86 -5.56
CA TYR A 93 -13.85 -4.19 -4.64
C TYR A 93 -14.00 -5.71 -4.55
N LYS A 94 -13.71 -6.28 -3.39
CA LYS A 94 -13.74 -7.72 -3.16
C LYS A 94 -14.77 -8.08 -2.08
N PRO A 95 -15.76 -8.94 -2.38
CA PRO A 95 -16.67 -9.46 -1.36
C PRO A 95 -15.94 -10.24 -0.26
N VAL A 96 -16.37 -10.06 0.99
CA VAL A 96 -15.88 -10.82 2.14
C VAL A 96 -16.98 -11.78 2.57
N GLN A 97 -16.69 -13.08 2.51
CA GLN A 97 -17.62 -14.09 3.02
C GLN A 97 -17.71 -13.95 4.54
N ARG A 98 -18.92 -13.72 5.05
CA ARG A 98 -19.21 -13.91 6.47
C ARG A 98 -19.28 -15.43 6.70
N ARG A 99 -18.29 -15.98 7.39
CA ARG A 99 -18.39 -17.31 8.00
C ARG A 99 -18.87 -17.16 9.43
#